data_AF-A0A1B6JWX8-F1
#
_entry.id   AF-A0A1B6JWX8-F1
#
_cell.length_a   1.000
_cell.length_b   1.000
_cell.length_c   1.000
_cell.angle_alpha   90.00
_cell.angle_beta   90.00
_cell.angle_gamma   90.00
#
_symmetry.space_group_name_H-M   'P 1'
#
loop_
_entity.id
_entity.type
_entity.pdbx_description
1 polymer ?
#
loop_
_entity_poly.entity_id
_entity_poly.type
_entity_poly.pdbx_seq_one_letter_code
_entity_poly.pdbx_strand_id
1 'polypeptide(L)'
;AVDPAFEFEKRRNVPMKYDREVWQKTIEAMKKVETIKNKRQAAYMMERLRKGKQIEDRRDIREVQRDLSLIRAPHAGKEKQKLEEAIVEEIHESDVEMDVEEVDVKGA
;
A
#
# COMPACT_ATOMS: atom_id res chain seq x y z
N ALA A 1 -12.65 -8.98 19.49
CA ALA A 1 -12.64 -9.86 18.31
C ALA A 1 -13.98 -10.57 18.25
N VAL A 2 -14.80 -10.27 17.26
CA VAL A 2 -16.16 -10.79 17.15
C VAL A 2 -16.32 -11.29 15.72
N ASP A 3 -16.28 -12.61 15.52
CA ASP A 3 -16.61 -13.24 14.25
C ASP A 3 -17.62 -14.37 14.52
N PRO A 4 -18.78 -14.38 13.85
CA PRO A 4 -19.78 -15.43 14.00
C PRO A 4 -19.25 -16.85 13.71
N ALA A 5 -18.17 -16.99 12.95
CA ALA A 5 -17.55 -18.28 12.68
C ALA A 5 -17.02 -18.98 13.96
N PHE A 6 -16.71 -18.24 15.02
CA PHE A 6 -16.24 -18.82 16.28
C PHE A 6 -17.36 -19.46 17.12
N GLU A 7 -18.63 -19.12 16.86
CA GLU A 7 -19.78 -19.68 17.58
C GLU A 7 -20.04 -21.17 17.27
N PHE A 8 -19.45 -21.69 16.19
CA PHE A 8 -19.63 -23.08 15.77
C PHE A 8 -18.79 -24.08 16.59
N GLU A 9 -17.72 -23.61 17.26
CA GLU A 9 -16.80 -24.45 18.04
C GLU A 9 -17.30 -24.71 19.48
N LYS A 10 -18.43 -24.13 19.88
CA LYS A 10 -18.93 -24.22 21.24
C LYS A 10 -19.27 -25.66 21.66
N ARG A 11 -18.93 -25.98 22.90
CA ARG A 11 -19.30 -27.25 23.53
C ARG A 11 -20.82 -27.35 23.68
N ARG A 12 -21.40 -28.45 23.20
CA ARG A 12 -22.81 -28.79 23.42
C ARG A 12 -22.90 -29.85 24.52
N ASN A 13 -23.59 -29.53 25.61
CA ASN A 13 -23.74 -30.42 26.77
C ASN A 13 -24.97 -31.35 26.68
N VAL A 14 -25.69 -31.31 25.56
CA VAL A 14 -26.84 -32.18 25.30
C VAL A 14 -26.45 -33.15 24.18
N PRO A 15 -26.46 -34.47 24.42
CA PRO A 15 -26.18 -35.45 23.38
C PRO A 15 -27.33 -35.48 22.37
N MET A 16 -26.99 -35.69 21.10
CA MET A 16 -27.95 -35.84 20.01
C MET A 16 -27.87 -37.28 19.50
N LYS A 17 -29.03 -37.90 19.19
CA LYS A 17 -29.04 -39.21 18.54
C LYS A 17 -28.40 -39.10 17.16
N TYR A 18 -27.65 -40.14 16.78
CA TYR A 18 -27.05 -40.19 15.45
C TYR A 18 -28.12 -40.17 14.35
N ASP A 19 -27.93 -39.26 13.39
CA ASP A 19 -28.65 -39.18 12.12
C ASP A 19 -27.61 -38.96 11.02
N ARG A 20 -27.60 -39.85 10.02
CA ARG A 20 -26.63 -39.84 8.93
C ARG A 20 -26.72 -38.57 8.09
N GLU A 21 -27.92 -38.07 7.83
CA GLU A 21 -28.10 -36.87 6.99
C GLU A 21 -27.56 -35.63 7.69
N VAL A 22 -27.86 -35.49 8.99
CA VAL A 22 -27.36 -34.39 9.81
C VAL A 22 -25.84 -34.45 9.89
N TRP A 23 -25.27 -35.64 10.11
CA TRP A 23 -23.83 -35.81 10.19
C TRP A 23 -23.11 -35.41 8.90
N GLN A 24 -23.61 -35.86 7.73
CA GLN A 24 -23.06 -35.50 6.42
C GLN A 24 -23.11 -34.00 6.17
N LYS A 25 -24.28 -33.37 6.37
CA LYS A 25 -24.46 -31.92 6.22
C LYS A 25 -23.54 -31.13 7.17
N THR A 26 -23.33 -31.63 8.39
CA THR A 26 -22.46 -30.98 9.38
C THR A 26 -20.99 -31.04 8.97
N ILE A 27 -20.52 -32.16 8.43
CA ILE A 27 -19.13 -32.27 7.91
C ILE A 27 -18.89 -31.27 6.78
N GLU A 28 -19.82 -31.15 5.84
CA GLU A 28 -19.72 -30.19 4.74
C GLU A 28 -19.75 -28.75 5.25
N ALA A 29 -20.65 -28.44 6.19
CA ALA A 29 -20.74 -27.14 6.83
C ALA A 29 -19.45 -26.78 7.59
N MET A 30 -18.83 -27.73 8.30
CA MET A 30 -17.58 -27.50 9.03
C MET A 30 -16.45 -27.08 8.09
N LYS A 31 -16.26 -27.77 6.96
CA LYS A 31 -15.25 -27.38 5.94
C LYS A 31 -15.49 -25.96 5.42
N LYS A 32 -16.75 -25.62 5.14
CA LYS A 32 -17.12 -24.29 4.65
C LYS A 32 -16.86 -23.20 5.71
N VAL A 33 -17.22 -23.45 6.97
CA VAL A 33 -16.98 -22.50 8.07
C VAL A 33 -15.48 -22.27 8.26
N GLU A 34 -14.66 -23.32 8.20
CA GLU A 34 -13.21 -23.21 8.34
C GLU A 34 -12.57 -22.36 7.23
N THR A 35 -12.95 -22.57 5.96
CA THR A 35 -12.46 -21.74 4.85
C THR A 35 -12.83 -20.26 5.02
N ILE A 36 -14.05 -19.97 5.51
CA ILE A 36 -14.51 -18.60 5.78
C ILE A 36 -13.72 -17.99 6.94
N LYS A 37 -13.51 -18.73 8.03
CA LYS A 37 -12.73 -18.31 9.21
C LYS A 37 -11.31 -17.92 8.78
N ASN A 38 -10.63 -18.79 8.04
CA ASN A 38 -9.26 -18.54 7.58
C ASN A 38 -9.18 -17.31 6.66
N LYS A 39 -10.11 -17.16 5.72
CA LYS A 39 -10.15 -16.00 4.82
C LYS A 39 -10.32 -14.68 5.58
N ARG A 40 -11.21 -14.64 6.58
CA ARG A 40 -11.47 -13.44 7.38
C ARG A 40 -10.29 -13.12 8.30
N GLN A 41 -9.67 -14.12 8.91
CA GLN A 41 -8.45 -13.94 9.71
C GLN A 41 -7.29 -13.39 8.87
N ALA A 42 -7.07 -13.95 7.68
CA ALA A 42 -6.05 -13.46 6.76
C ALA A 42 -6.30 -12.01 6.33
N ALA A 43 -7.55 -11.65 5.99
CA ALA A 43 -7.91 -10.28 5.65
C ALA A 43 -7.68 -9.31 6.81
N TYR A 44 -8.07 -9.69 8.03
CA TYR A 44 -7.84 -8.88 9.22
C TYR A 44 -6.34 -8.67 9.51
N MET A 45 -5.54 -9.73 9.35
CA MET A 45 -4.08 -9.63 9.49
C MET A 45 -3.48 -8.71 8.42
N MET A 46 -3.87 -8.84 7.16
CA MET A 46 -3.39 -7.98 6.08
C MET A 46 -3.73 -6.51 6.32
N GLU A 47 -4.98 -6.20 6.70
CA GLU A 47 -5.39 -4.81 6.97
C GLU A 47 -4.63 -4.22 8.16
N ARG A 48 -4.31 -5.03 9.17
CA ARG A 48 -3.46 -4.60 10.28
C ARG A 48 -2.03 -4.30 9.83
N LEU A 49 -1.44 -5.17 9.01
CA LEU A 49 -0.08 -5.00 8.49
C LEU A 49 0.05 -3.81 7.54
N ARG A 50 -1.01 -3.52 6.76
CA ARG A 50 -1.05 -2.36 5.84
C ARG A 50 -0.75 -1.03 6.53
N LYS A 51 -1.17 -0.86 7.79
CA LYS A 51 -0.86 0.34 8.60
C LYS A 51 0.62 0.46 8.92
N GLY A 52 1.31 -0.66 9.11
CA GLY A 52 2.76 -0.70 9.39
C GLY A 52 3.57 -0.14 8.23
N LYS A 53 3.19 -0.48 6.99
CA LYS A 53 3.87 0.00 5.77
C LYS A 53 3.94 1.52 5.68
N GLN A 54 2.85 2.22 6.00
CA GLN A 54 2.84 3.70 5.99
C GLN A 54 3.81 4.31 7.02
N ILE A 55 4.03 3.61 8.14
CA ILE A 55 4.95 4.06 9.19
C ILE A 55 6.39 3.81 8.73
N GLU A 56 6.63 2.66 8.09
CA GLU A 56 7.91 2.30 7.46
C GLU A 56 8.29 3.33 6.39
N ASP A 57 7.41 3.59 5.41
CA ASP A 57 7.65 4.59 4.35
C ASP A 57 8.03 5.96 4.92
N ARG A 58 7.37 6.40 6.01
CA ARG A 58 7.67 7.67 6.67
C ARG A 58 9.01 7.65 7.41
N ARG A 59 9.42 6.51 7.97
CA ARG A 59 10.74 6.34 8.60
C ARG A 59 11.82 6.34 7.53
N ASP A 60 11.61 5.64 6.44
CA ASP A 60 12.57 5.53 5.34
C ASP A 60 12.85 6.90 4.73
N ILE A 61 11.80 7.71 4.47
CA ILE A 61 11.97 9.09 4.00
C ILE A 61 12.81 9.90 5.00
N ARG A 62 12.56 9.76 6.29
CA ARG A 62 13.30 10.49 7.34
C ARG A 62 14.76 10.04 7.42
N GLU A 63 15.01 8.75 7.26
CA GLU A 63 16.35 8.15 7.27
C GLU A 63 17.16 8.64 6.07
N VAL A 64 16.59 8.59 4.86
CA VAL A 64 17.23 9.12 3.64
C VAL A 64 17.52 10.62 3.79
N GLN A 65 16.59 11.41 4.34
CA GLN A 65 16.81 12.84 4.56
C GLN A 65 17.94 13.13 5.56
N ARG A 66 18.05 12.32 6.63
CA ARG A 66 19.08 12.51 7.66
C ARG A 66 20.45 12.03 7.19
N ASP A 67 20.49 10.86 6.56
CA ASP A 67 21.71 10.09 6.35
C ASP A 67 22.15 10.07 4.87
N LEU A 68 21.65 10.99 4.04
CA LEU A 68 22.00 11.13 2.62
C LEU A 68 23.52 11.20 2.37
N SER A 69 24.24 11.78 3.33
CA SER A 69 25.70 11.93 3.31
C SER A 69 26.47 10.60 3.33
N LEU A 70 25.87 9.51 3.81
CA LEU A 70 26.48 8.17 3.82
C LEU A 70 26.51 7.54 2.42
N ILE A 71 25.56 7.93 1.56
CA ILE A 71 25.42 7.39 0.20
C ILE A 71 26.21 8.26 -0.79
N ARG A 72 26.17 9.58 -0.60
CA ARG A 72 26.77 10.55 -1.52
C ARG A 72 27.65 11.51 -0.73
N ALA A 73 28.94 11.54 -1.08
CA ALA A 73 29.83 12.55 -0.54
C ALA A 73 29.24 13.95 -0.83
N PRO A 74 29.29 14.90 0.11
CA PRO A 74 28.60 16.19 0.00
C PRO A 74 29.04 17.04 -1.21
N HIS A 75 30.13 16.69 -1.89
CA HIS A 75 30.60 17.32 -3.12
C HIS A 75 30.37 16.49 -4.39
N ALA A 76 30.03 15.20 -4.29
CA ALA A 76 29.85 14.35 -5.44
C ALA A 76 28.59 14.78 -6.22
N GLY A 77 28.75 15.19 -7.48
CA GLY A 77 27.67 15.50 -8.43
C GLY A 77 26.95 16.84 -8.26
N LYS A 78 27.55 17.81 -7.55
CA LYS A 78 27.17 19.23 -7.67
C LYS A 78 27.28 19.73 -9.12
N GLU A 79 28.20 19.16 -9.92
CA GLU A 79 28.32 19.47 -11.36
C GLU A 79 27.11 19.00 -12.16
N LYS A 80 26.55 17.82 -11.85
CA LYS A 80 25.34 17.33 -12.54
C LYS A 80 24.09 18.14 -12.18
N GLN A 81 23.95 18.53 -10.91
CA GLN A 81 22.83 19.37 -10.48
C GLN A 81 22.89 20.76 -11.11
N LYS A 82 24.07 21.38 -11.18
CA LYS A 82 24.24 22.66 -11.91
C LYS A 82 23.89 22.55 -13.38
N LEU A 83 24.25 21.43 -14.02
CA LEU A 83 23.92 21.19 -15.43
C LEU A 83 22.41 21.01 -15.63
N GLU A 84 21.75 20.25 -14.76
CA GLU A 84 20.29 20.07 -14.80
C GLU A 84 19.53 21.38 -14.52
N GLU A 85 19.96 22.18 -13.55
CA GLU A 85 19.39 23.51 -13.26
C GLU A 85 19.55 24.45 -14.46
N ALA A 86 20.72 24.47 -15.11
CA ALA A 86 20.95 25.27 -16.32
C ALA A 86 20.04 24.84 -17.49
N ILE A 87 19.84 23.54 -17.68
CA ILE A 87 18.93 23.01 -18.73
C ILE A 87 17.47 23.41 -18.44
N VAL A 88 17.05 23.40 -17.17
CA VAL A 88 15.68 23.81 -16.79
C VAL A 88 15.48 25.31 -16.97
N GLU A 89 16.46 26.15 -16.66
CA GLU A 89 16.40 27.59 -16.93
C GLU A 89 16.30 27.86 -18.44
N GLU A 90 17.08 27.16 -19.27
CA GLU A 90 17.06 27.33 -20.73
C GLU A 90 15.71 26.92 -21.36
N ILE A 91 15.08 25.84 -20.86
CA ILE A 91 13.73 25.45 -21.29
C ILE A 91 12.71 26.52 -20.89
N HIS A 92 12.81 27.06 -19.67
CA HIS A 92 11.88 28.06 -19.18
C HIS A 92 12.04 29.42 -19.88
N GLU A 93 13.24 29.78 -20.32
CA GLU A 93 13.47 30.94 -21.21
C GLU A 93 12.89 30.70 -22.60
N SER A 94 13.06 29.49 -23.17
CA SER A 94 12.51 29.16 -24.49
C SER A 94 10.98 29.13 -24.55
N ASP A 95 10.31 28.65 -23.49
CA ASP A 95 8.84 28.66 -23.39
C ASP A 95 8.30 30.10 -23.27
N VAL A 96 9.03 30.98 -22.57
CA VAL A 96 8.68 32.40 -22.47
C VAL A 96 8.90 33.14 -23.79
N GLU A 97 9.97 32.84 -24.54
CA GLU A 97 10.19 33.42 -25.87
C GLU A 97 9.13 32.99 -26.90
N MET A 98 8.72 31.72 -26.88
CA MET A 98 7.63 31.23 -27.74
C MET A 98 6.28 31.92 -27.46
N ASP A 99 5.97 32.19 -26.19
CA ASP A 99 4.75 32.91 -25.80
C ASP A 99 4.76 34.38 -26.25
N VAL A 100 5.93 35.03 -26.36
CA VAL A 100 6.04 36.41 -26.88
C VAL A 100 5.88 36.44 -28.40
N GLU A 101 6.46 35.48 -29.13
CA GLU A 101 6.33 35.40 -30.60
C GLU A 101 4.89 35.08 -31.05
N GLU A 102 4.13 34.26 -30.31
CA GLU A 102 2.74 33.94 -30.68
C GLU A 102 1.79 35.15 -30.50
N VAL A 103 2.12 36.08 -29.61
CA VAL A 103 1.33 37.31 -29.38
C VAL A 103 1.59 38.35 -30.48
N ASP A 104 2.82 38.43 -31.00
CA ASP A 104 3.17 39.34 -32.10
C ASP A 104 2.62 38.87 -33.47
N VAL A 105 2.51 37.56 -33.70
CA VAL A 105 1.97 37.01 -34.97
C VAL A 105 0.45 37.20 -35.12
N LYS A 106 -0.30 37.28 -34.01
CA LYS A 106 -1.76 37.56 -34.04
C LYS A 106 -2.11 39.06 -34.06
N GLY A 107 -1.11 39.93 -33.93
CA GLY A 107 -1.27 41.39 -33.84
C GLY A 107 -1.10 42.18 -35.15
N ALA A 108 -0.84 41.53 -36.29
CA ALA A 108 -0.65 42.15 -37.60
C ALA A 108 -1.84 41.95 -38.56
#